data_AF-A0A388RRB3-F1
#
_entry.id   AF-A0A388RRB3-F1
#
_cell.length_a   1.000
_cell.length_b   1.000
_cell.length_c   1.000
_cell.angle_alpha   90.00
_cell.angle_beta   90.00
_cell.angle_gamma   90.00
#
_symmetry.space_group_name_H-M   'P 1'
#
loop_
_entity.id
_entity.type
_entity.pdbx_description
1 polymer ?
#
loop_
_entity_poly.entity_id
_entity_poly.type
_entity_poly.pdbx_seq_one_letter_code
_entity_poly.pdbx_strand_id
1 'polypeptide(L)'
;MPTAAADLQAFEHAARLVLMYGLVPLWLLAGAGDWLCHRLTHIERNAGVRESWLHMLMLAGVGLPLLMVLFLEVNALVIAVVLAALVLHEATAWWDVQYASKRRRIAPVEQHMHSLLEVLPMAAASYVVVMYWGQFLALFGAGSEPARLALAWKPAPLPPGYLAGLFVAVALLAGLPYLEELWRCHRWRKREREAALAQATRALRGDT
;
A
#
# COMPACT_ATOMS: atom_id res chain seq x y z
N MET A 1 -28.66 -17.89 22.94
CA MET A 1 -28.93 -16.61 22.25
C MET A 1 -28.06 -15.45 22.78
N PRO A 2 -27.89 -15.22 24.10
CA PRO A 2 -26.97 -14.18 24.57
C PRO A 2 -25.48 -14.49 24.33
N THR A 3 -25.12 -15.76 24.23
CA THR A 3 -23.74 -16.22 23.97
C THR A 3 -23.26 -15.87 22.56
N ALA A 4 -24.03 -16.17 21.52
CA ALA A 4 -23.63 -15.94 20.13
C ALA A 4 -23.40 -14.45 19.78
N ALA A 5 -24.21 -13.54 20.34
CA ALA A 5 -24.02 -12.10 20.14
C ALA A 5 -22.76 -11.59 20.86
N ALA A 6 -22.49 -12.09 22.07
CA ALA A 6 -21.26 -11.79 22.80
C ALA A 6 -20.02 -12.35 22.09
N ASP A 7 -20.12 -13.56 21.53
CA ASP A 7 -19.05 -14.19 20.76
C ASP A 7 -18.72 -13.40 19.48
N LEU A 8 -19.73 -12.88 18.78
CA LEU A 8 -19.53 -12.03 17.60
C LEU A 8 -18.84 -10.70 17.96
N GLN A 9 -19.27 -10.05 19.03
CA GLN A 9 -18.64 -8.82 19.52
C GLN A 9 -17.18 -9.06 19.95
N ALA A 10 -16.90 -10.19 20.61
CA ALA A 10 -15.55 -10.57 21.00
C ALA A 10 -14.68 -10.84 19.76
N PHE A 11 -15.22 -11.51 18.75
CA PHE A 11 -14.53 -11.73 17.47
C PHE A 11 -14.21 -10.41 16.75
N GLU A 12 -15.18 -9.52 16.58
CA GLU A 12 -14.97 -8.21 15.94
C GLU A 12 -13.92 -7.37 16.69
N HIS A 13 -13.93 -7.43 18.02
CA HIS A 13 -12.94 -6.76 18.85
C HIS A 13 -11.53 -7.33 18.62
N ALA A 14 -11.38 -8.65 18.64
CA ALA A 14 -10.10 -9.32 18.38
C ALA A 14 -9.59 -9.05 16.96
N ALA A 15 -10.46 -9.17 15.95
CA ALA A 15 -10.16 -8.85 14.56
C ALA A 15 -9.63 -7.43 14.39
N ARG A 16 -10.27 -6.45 15.05
CA ARG A 16 -9.82 -5.05 15.04
C ARG A 16 -8.45 -4.87 15.67
N LEU A 17 -8.17 -5.54 16.78
CA LEU A 17 -6.84 -5.49 17.43
C LEU A 17 -5.75 -6.09 16.53
N VAL A 18 -6.03 -7.21 15.86
CA VAL A 18 -5.11 -7.83 14.90
C VAL A 18 -4.81 -6.90 13.73
N LEU A 19 -5.83 -6.21 13.19
CA LEU A 19 -5.62 -5.20 12.15
C LEU A 19 -4.74 -4.05 12.64
N MET A 20 -5.09 -3.47 13.80
CA MET A 20 -4.45 -2.27 14.33
C MET A 20 -3.01 -2.49 14.80
N TYR A 21 -2.75 -3.60 15.48
CA TYR A 21 -1.47 -3.85 16.17
C TYR A 21 -0.68 -5.01 15.59
N GLY A 22 -1.24 -5.75 14.63
CA GLY A 22 -0.58 -6.82 13.89
C GLY A 22 -0.31 -6.46 12.44
N LEU A 23 -1.37 -6.48 11.61
CA LEU A 23 -1.24 -6.38 10.16
C LEU A 23 -0.72 -5.00 9.70
N VAL A 24 -1.30 -3.91 10.20
CA VAL A 24 -0.88 -2.56 9.79
C VAL A 24 0.57 -2.24 10.19
N PRO A 25 1.02 -2.48 11.43
CA PRO A 25 2.43 -2.29 11.78
C PRO A 25 3.38 -3.18 10.99
N LEU A 26 3.03 -4.45 10.78
CA LEU A 26 3.87 -5.36 10.01
C LEU A 26 3.99 -4.93 8.55
N TRP A 27 2.90 -4.45 7.95
CA TRP A 27 2.91 -3.92 6.58
C TRP A 27 3.80 -2.66 6.47
N LEU A 28 3.73 -1.75 7.44
CA LEU A 28 4.62 -0.57 7.48
C LEU A 28 6.09 -0.97 7.62
N LEU A 29 6.39 -1.97 8.45
CA LEU A 29 7.76 -2.48 8.61
C LEU A 29 8.26 -3.17 7.34
N ALA A 30 7.41 -3.93 6.65
CA ALA A 30 7.75 -4.55 5.36
C ALA A 30 8.04 -3.48 4.30
N GLY A 31 7.23 -2.42 4.21
CA GLY A 31 7.46 -1.30 3.29
C GLY A 31 8.75 -0.53 3.60
N ALA A 32 9.06 -0.30 4.87
CA ALA A 32 10.34 0.29 5.26
C ALA A 32 11.54 -0.62 4.93
N GLY A 33 11.38 -1.94 5.10
CA GLY A 33 12.38 -2.94 4.73
C GLY A 33 12.63 -3.00 3.22
N ASP A 34 11.56 -2.91 2.43
CA ASP A 34 11.61 -2.83 0.98
C ASP A 34 12.38 -1.60 0.50
N TRP A 35 12.00 -0.41 0.99
CA TRP A 35 12.74 0.82 0.73
C TRP A 35 14.23 0.72 1.12
N LEU A 36 14.55 0.06 2.23
CA LEU A 36 15.94 -0.14 2.63
C LEU A 36 16.69 -0.99 1.60
N CYS A 37 16.07 -2.03 1.05
CA CYS A 37 16.64 -2.84 -0.03
C CYS A 37 16.92 -1.97 -1.27
N HIS A 38 15.98 -1.11 -1.67
CA HIS A 38 16.15 -0.18 -2.79
C HIS A 38 17.26 0.85 -2.57
N ARG A 39 17.39 1.33 -1.33
CA ARG A 39 18.46 2.24 -0.95
C ARG A 39 19.82 1.56 -1.00
N LEU A 40 19.94 0.34 -0.50
CA LEU A 40 21.19 -0.43 -0.50
C LEU A 40 21.60 -0.86 -1.91
N THR A 41 20.64 -1.11 -2.79
CA THR A 41 20.89 -1.52 -4.19
C THR A 41 21.00 -0.35 -5.16
N HIS A 42 20.86 0.90 -4.68
CA HIS A 42 20.90 2.11 -5.50
C HIS A 42 19.91 2.07 -6.65
N ILE A 43 18.62 1.87 -6.32
CA ILE A 43 17.52 1.78 -7.30
C ILE A 43 17.55 2.90 -8.35
N GLU A 44 18.03 4.10 -8.00
CA GLU A 44 18.17 5.22 -8.92
C GLU A 44 19.07 4.95 -10.13
N ARG A 45 20.00 4.00 -10.00
CA ARG A 45 21.00 3.65 -11.02
C ARG A 45 20.64 2.44 -11.87
N ASN A 46 19.74 1.58 -11.41
CA ASN A 46 19.45 0.29 -12.04
C ASN A 46 18.03 0.21 -12.66
N ALA A 47 17.04 0.86 -12.05
CA ALA A 47 15.66 0.83 -12.49
C ALA A 47 15.00 2.21 -12.50
N GLY A 48 15.37 3.05 -11.53
CA GLY A 48 15.13 4.47 -11.53
C GLY A 48 13.67 4.87 -11.31
N VAL A 49 13.31 6.01 -11.88
CA VAL A 49 12.05 6.73 -11.58
C VAL A 49 10.80 5.91 -11.89
N ARG A 50 10.83 4.99 -12.87
CA ARG A 50 9.64 4.23 -13.23
C ARG A 50 9.25 3.21 -12.16
N GLU A 51 10.22 2.47 -11.64
CA GLU A 51 9.99 1.50 -10.55
C GLU A 51 9.48 2.23 -9.30
N SER A 52 10.17 3.32 -8.91
CA SER A 52 9.75 4.12 -7.76
C SER A 52 8.33 4.73 -7.91
N TRP A 53 7.87 5.02 -9.13
CA TRP A 53 6.48 5.42 -9.36
C TRP A 53 5.48 4.28 -9.18
N LEU A 54 5.84 3.05 -9.57
CA LEU A 54 5.01 1.87 -9.33
C LEU A 54 4.87 1.63 -7.82
N HIS A 55 5.94 1.83 -7.05
CA HIS A 55 5.88 1.80 -5.58
C HIS A 55 4.89 2.83 -5.02
N MET A 56 4.87 4.06 -5.53
CA MET A 56 3.88 5.07 -5.09
C MET A 56 2.46 4.64 -5.45
N LEU A 57 2.27 4.04 -6.63
CA LEU A 57 0.95 3.59 -7.09
C LEU A 57 0.43 2.45 -6.22
N MET A 58 1.28 1.48 -5.86
CA MET A 58 0.95 0.42 -4.91
C MET A 58 0.65 0.97 -3.51
N LEU A 59 1.47 1.91 -3.01
CA LEU A 59 1.23 2.58 -1.74
C LEU A 59 -0.14 3.28 -1.72
N ALA A 60 -0.51 3.98 -2.79
CA ALA A 60 -1.82 4.61 -2.92
C ALA A 60 -2.95 3.57 -3.04
N GLY A 61 -2.70 2.47 -3.77
CA GLY A 61 -3.62 1.35 -3.96
C GLY A 61 -4.03 0.69 -2.65
N VAL A 62 -3.16 0.65 -1.65
CA VAL A 62 -3.49 0.16 -0.29
C VAL A 62 -3.94 1.30 0.64
N GLY A 63 -3.26 2.45 0.56
CA GLY A 63 -3.47 3.58 1.46
C GLY A 63 -4.85 4.21 1.34
N LEU A 64 -5.39 4.38 0.12
CA LEU A 64 -6.71 4.97 -0.08
C LEU A 64 -7.85 4.09 0.49
N PRO A 65 -7.93 2.79 0.18
CA PRO A 65 -8.89 1.90 0.83
C PRO A 65 -8.74 1.85 2.36
N LEU A 66 -7.50 1.85 2.86
CA LEU A 66 -7.25 1.89 4.30
C LEU A 66 -7.85 3.15 4.94
N LEU A 67 -7.66 4.34 4.34
CA LEU A 67 -8.28 5.57 4.83
C LEU A 67 -9.80 5.49 4.81
N MET A 68 -10.40 4.92 3.76
CA MET A 68 -11.85 4.69 3.73
C MET A 68 -12.30 3.78 4.87
N VAL A 69 -11.60 2.67 5.10
CA VAL A 69 -11.92 1.73 6.18
C VAL A 69 -11.72 2.35 7.56
N LEU A 70 -10.75 3.26 7.75
CA LEU A 70 -10.50 3.94 9.03
C LEU A 70 -11.58 4.96 9.37
N PHE A 71 -12.08 5.70 8.38
CA PHE A 71 -12.93 6.87 8.62
C PHE A 71 -14.40 6.67 8.28
N LEU A 72 -14.69 5.85 7.26
CA LEU A 72 -16.04 5.66 6.76
C LEU A 72 -16.66 4.41 7.37
N GLU A 73 -17.99 4.42 7.46
CA GLU A 73 -18.75 3.22 7.74
C GLU A 73 -18.46 2.21 6.62
N VAL A 74 -18.02 1.01 7.01
CA VAL A 74 -17.74 -0.03 6.01
C VAL A 74 -19.07 -0.62 5.57
N ASN A 75 -19.36 -0.44 4.29
CA ASN A 75 -20.55 -0.93 3.61
C ASN A 75 -20.20 -1.54 2.26
N ALA A 76 -21.21 -1.93 1.48
CA ALA A 76 -21.03 -2.55 0.19
C ALA A 76 -20.10 -1.72 -0.73
N LEU A 77 -20.29 -0.40 -0.82
CA LEU A 77 -19.42 0.46 -1.63
C LEU A 77 -17.96 0.44 -1.13
N VAL A 78 -17.72 0.61 0.17
CA VAL A 78 -16.36 0.58 0.73
C VAL A 78 -15.69 -0.78 0.48
N ILE A 79 -16.42 -1.88 0.65
CA ILE A 79 -15.92 -3.24 0.38
C ILE A 79 -15.58 -3.39 -1.11
N ALA A 80 -16.45 -2.93 -2.02
CA ALA A 80 -16.18 -2.98 -3.45
C ALA A 80 -14.91 -2.20 -3.82
N VAL A 81 -14.71 -1.02 -3.23
CA VAL A 81 -13.47 -0.23 -3.44
C VAL A 81 -12.25 -0.96 -2.89
N VAL A 82 -12.32 -1.55 -1.70
CA VAL A 82 -11.23 -2.35 -1.12
C VAL A 82 -10.85 -3.51 -2.05
N LEU A 83 -11.83 -4.27 -2.55
CA LEU A 83 -11.59 -5.41 -3.43
C LEU A 83 -11.06 -4.98 -4.81
N ALA A 84 -11.62 -3.93 -5.40
CA ALA A 84 -11.14 -3.40 -6.68
C ALA A 84 -9.71 -2.85 -6.56
N ALA A 85 -9.41 -2.14 -5.48
CA ALA A 85 -8.09 -1.63 -5.21
C ALA A 85 -7.08 -2.75 -4.94
N LEU A 86 -7.48 -3.83 -4.26
CA LEU A 86 -6.65 -5.02 -4.10
C LEU A 86 -6.29 -5.64 -5.46
N VAL A 87 -7.26 -5.84 -6.36
CA VAL A 87 -6.99 -6.38 -7.70
C VAL A 87 -6.06 -5.46 -8.49
N LEU A 88 -6.28 -4.14 -8.44
CA LEU A 88 -5.41 -3.17 -9.11
C LEU A 88 -4.01 -3.15 -8.50
N HIS A 89 -3.90 -3.30 -7.17
CA HIS A 89 -2.64 -3.42 -6.45
C HIS A 89 -1.86 -4.64 -6.94
N GLU A 90 -2.47 -5.82 -6.97
CA GLU A 90 -1.83 -7.06 -7.44
C GLU A 90 -1.38 -6.95 -8.91
N ALA A 91 -2.20 -6.35 -9.76
CA ALA A 91 -1.82 -6.09 -11.15
C ALA A 91 -0.63 -5.13 -11.25
N THR A 92 -0.56 -4.13 -10.36
CA THR A 92 0.56 -3.17 -10.30
C THR A 92 1.82 -3.83 -9.74
N ALA A 93 1.71 -4.68 -8.71
CA ALA A 93 2.80 -5.45 -8.14
C ALA A 93 3.40 -6.42 -9.16
N TRP A 94 2.55 -7.12 -9.93
CA TRP A 94 3.00 -7.93 -11.04
C TRP A 94 3.76 -7.11 -12.08
N TRP A 95 3.25 -5.93 -12.43
CA TRP A 95 3.92 -5.03 -13.38
C TRP A 95 5.28 -4.58 -12.85
N ASP A 96 5.37 -4.23 -11.56
CA ASP A 96 6.61 -3.87 -10.90
C ASP A 96 7.66 -4.97 -10.98
N VAL A 97 7.31 -6.20 -10.57
CA VAL A 97 8.22 -7.35 -10.63
C VAL A 97 8.66 -7.64 -12.07
N GLN A 98 7.75 -7.56 -13.05
CA GLN A 98 8.09 -7.71 -14.47
C GLN A 98 9.02 -6.60 -14.99
N TYR A 99 8.89 -5.39 -14.45
CA TYR A 99 9.73 -4.25 -14.80
C TYR A 99 11.14 -4.40 -14.19
N ALA A 100 11.21 -4.71 -12.90
CA ALA A 100 12.43 -4.82 -12.10
C ALA A 100 13.29 -6.02 -12.50
N SER A 101 12.67 -7.21 -12.66
CA SER A 101 13.37 -8.46 -13.00
C SER A 101 14.13 -8.42 -14.33
N LYS A 102 13.70 -7.55 -15.26
CA LYS A 102 14.37 -7.33 -16.55
C LYS A 102 15.55 -6.34 -16.49
N ARG A 103 15.76 -5.69 -15.34
CA ARG A 103 16.70 -4.56 -15.20
C ARG A 103 17.70 -4.73 -14.07
N ARG A 104 17.32 -5.42 -13.01
CA ARG A 104 18.17 -5.62 -11.84
C ARG A 104 17.97 -6.99 -11.24
N ARG A 105 18.96 -7.43 -10.48
CA ARG A 105 18.83 -8.57 -9.59
C ARG A 105 18.03 -8.16 -8.37
N ILE A 106 16.93 -8.87 -8.11
CA ILE A 106 16.12 -8.71 -6.91
C ILE A 106 16.66 -9.66 -5.84
N ALA A 107 17.05 -9.14 -4.67
CA ALA A 107 17.61 -9.96 -3.60
C ALA A 107 16.53 -10.81 -2.89
N PRO A 108 16.87 -11.97 -2.30
CA PRO A 108 15.89 -12.79 -1.58
C PRO A 108 15.17 -12.06 -0.45
N VAL A 109 15.87 -11.18 0.27
CA VAL A 109 15.28 -10.36 1.34
C VAL A 109 14.22 -9.40 0.79
N GLU A 110 14.47 -8.80 -0.37
CA GLU A 110 13.54 -7.89 -1.04
C GLU A 110 12.31 -8.65 -1.54
N GLN A 111 12.50 -9.83 -2.14
CA GLN A 111 11.39 -10.73 -2.49
C GLN A 111 10.52 -11.08 -1.28
N HIS A 112 11.14 -11.29 -0.12
CA HIS A 112 10.39 -11.56 1.12
C HIS A 112 9.59 -10.35 1.59
N MET A 113 10.14 -9.13 1.49
CA MET A 113 9.40 -7.91 1.79
C MET A 113 8.22 -7.73 0.83
N HIS A 114 8.42 -7.96 -0.47
CA HIS A 114 7.35 -7.95 -1.47
C HIS A 114 6.25 -8.97 -1.15
N SER A 115 6.61 -10.21 -0.81
CA SER A 115 5.64 -11.23 -0.43
C SER A 115 4.78 -10.82 0.78
N LEU A 116 5.38 -10.14 1.77
CA LEU A 116 4.65 -9.57 2.89
C LEU A 116 3.73 -8.42 2.44
N LEU A 117 4.22 -7.53 1.59
CA LEU A 117 3.47 -6.40 1.05
C LEU A 117 2.28 -6.82 0.18
N GLU A 118 2.33 -7.99 -0.45
CA GLU A 118 1.21 -8.59 -1.19
C GLU A 118 0.21 -9.28 -0.25
N VAL A 119 0.69 -10.13 0.67
CA VAL A 119 -0.20 -10.97 1.48
C VAL A 119 -0.91 -10.20 2.60
N LEU A 120 -0.29 -9.15 3.17
CA LEU A 120 -0.85 -8.43 4.30
C LEU A 120 -2.08 -7.58 3.92
N PRO A 121 -2.10 -6.84 2.79
CA PRO A 121 -3.33 -6.19 2.31
C PRO A 121 -4.44 -7.19 1.99
N MET A 122 -4.10 -8.35 1.41
CA MET A 122 -5.07 -9.41 1.14
C MET A 122 -5.68 -9.96 2.44
N ALA A 123 -4.85 -10.19 3.46
CA ALA A 123 -5.29 -10.57 4.79
C ALA A 123 -6.18 -9.47 5.40
N ALA A 124 -5.77 -8.20 5.36
CA ALA A 124 -6.58 -7.11 5.90
C ALA A 124 -7.95 -7.01 5.20
N ALA A 125 -7.99 -7.16 3.87
CA ALA A 125 -9.24 -7.18 3.11
C ALA A 125 -10.15 -8.36 3.50
N SER A 126 -9.60 -9.55 3.75
CA SER A 126 -10.40 -10.70 4.20
C SER A 126 -11.02 -10.47 5.58
N TYR A 127 -10.29 -9.85 6.52
CA TYR A 127 -10.85 -9.44 7.80
C TYR A 127 -11.99 -8.43 7.63
N VAL A 128 -11.84 -7.45 6.73
CA VAL A 128 -12.92 -6.49 6.41
C VAL A 128 -14.14 -7.22 5.85
N VAL A 129 -13.96 -8.14 4.90
CA VAL A 129 -15.07 -8.93 4.32
C VAL A 129 -15.78 -9.75 5.39
N VAL A 130 -15.05 -10.45 6.26
CA VAL A 130 -15.63 -11.30 7.31
C VAL A 130 -16.38 -10.47 8.35
N MET A 131 -15.80 -9.34 8.81
CA MET A 131 -16.46 -8.45 9.77
C MET A 131 -17.72 -7.79 9.20
N TYR A 132 -17.79 -7.59 7.88
CA TYR A 132 -18.90 -6.92 7.20
C TYR A 132 -19.60 -7.84 6.20
N TRP A 133 -19.73 -9.11 6.56
CA TRP A 133 -20.19 -10.19 5.68
C TRP A 133 -21.54 -9.93 5.03
N GLY A 134 -22.50 -9.35 5.76
CA GLY A 134 -23.82 -9.00 5.22
C GLY A 134 -23.74 -8.01 4.06
N GLN A 135 -22.92 -6.98 4.18
CA GLN A 135 -22.70 -5.98 3.12
C GLN A 135 -21.84 -6.53 1.97
N PHE A 136 -20.93 -7.47 2.24
CA PHE A 136 -20.23 -8.21 1.20
C PHE A 136 -21.19 -9.07 0.37
N LEU A 137 -22.07 -9.85 0.99
CA LEU A 137 -23.09 -10.63 0.28
C LEU A 137 -24.02 -9.72 -0.54
N ALA A 138 -24.39 -8.57 0.02
CA ALA A 138 -25.26 -7.62 -0.64
C ALA A 138 -24.69 -7.08 -1.97
N LEU A 139 -23.36 -7.05 -2.15
CA LEU A 139 -22.74 -6.70 -3.43
C LEU A 139 -23.15 -7.62 -4.58
N PHE A 140 -23.49 -8.87 -4.26
CA PHE A 140 -23.89 -9.89 -5.22
C PHE A 140 -25.39 -10.15 -5.22
N GLY A 141 -26.18 -9.28 -4.58
CA GLY A 141 -27.62 -9.47 -4.41
C GLY A 141 -27.98 -10.66 -3.51
N ALA A 142 -27.04 -11.08 -2.65
CA ALA A 142 -27.23 -12.17 -1.69
C ALA A 142 -27.34 -11.63 -0.25
N GLY A 143 -27.81 -12.48 0.66
CA GLY A 143 -27.97 -12.13 2.08
C GLY A 143 -29.30 -11.42 2.39
N SER A 144 -29.47 -11.06 3.66
CA SER A 144 -30.70 -10.42 4.17
C SER A 144 -30.64 -8.90 4.22
N GLU A 145 -29.46 -8.31 4.03
CA GLU A 145 -29.26 -6.85 4.05
C GLU A 145 -29.25 -6.26 2.63
N PRO A 146 -29.85 -5.06 2.42
CA PRO A 146 -29.65 -4.34 1.17
C PRO A 146 -28.23 -3.76 1.08
N ALA A 147 -27.70 -3.66 -0.14
CA ALA A 147 -26.40 -3.05 -0.39
C ALA A 147 -26.44 -1.55 -0.08
N ARG A 148 -25.68 -1.11 0.92
CA ARG A 148 -25.54 0.32 1.25
C ARG A 148 -24.39 0.90 0.44
N LEU A 149 -24.69 1.94 -0.34
CA LEU A 149 -23.74 2.60 -1.24
C LEU A 149 -23.43 4.05 -0.83
N ALA A 150 -24.02 4.55 0.24
CA ALA A 150 -23.77 5.91 0.71
C ALA A 150 -22.43 5.99 1.45
N LEU A 151 -21.64 7.04 1.22
CA LEU A 151 -20.48 7.32 2.05
C LEU A 151 -20.94 8.02 3.34
N ALA A 152 -20.63 7.44 4.48
CA ALA A 152 -20.93 7.99 5.79
C ALA A 152 -19.72 7.83 6.72
N TRP A 153 -19.54 8.76 7.65
CA TRP A 153 -18.52 8.63 8.70
C TRP A 153 -18.88 7.51 9.68
N LYS A 154 -17.88 6.87 10.27
CA LYS A 154 -18.15 5.89 11.33
C LYS A 154 -18.87 6.54 12.51
N PRO A 155 -19.92 5.89 13.06
CA PRO A 155 -20.57 6.37 14.29
C PRO A 155 -19.63 6.28 15.50
N ALA A 156 -18.73 5.30 15.52
CA ALA A 156 -17.71 5.12 16.54
C ALA A 156 -16.31 5.15 15.87
N PRO A 157 -15.67 6.32 15.76
CA PRO A 157 -14.33 6.43 15.21
C PRO A 157 -13.28 5.79 16.13
N LEU A 158 -12.12 5.46 15.57
CA LEU A 158 -10.98 5.01 16.38
C LEU A 158 -10.49 6.12 17.32
N PRO A 159 -9.86 5.76 18.45
CA PRO A 159 -9.31 6.75 19.39
C PRO A 159 -8.37 7.74 18.67
N PRO A 160 -8.53 9.06 18.85
CA PRO A 160 -7.71 10.06 18.16
C PRO A 160 -6.20 9.89 18.39
N GLY A 161 -5.80 9.47 19.60
CA GLY A 161 -4.39 9.19 19.91
C GLY A 161 -3.81 8.03 19.09
N TYR A 162 -4.61 6.99 18.84
CA TYR A 162 -4.20 5.90 17.95
C TYR A 162 -4.07 6.39 16.51
N LEU A 163 -5.06 7.16 16.00
CA LEU A 163 -4.99 7.72 14.65
C LEU A 163 -3.77 8.61 14.47
N ALA A 164 -3.49 9.50 15.42
CA ALA A 164 -2.30 10.35 15.39
C ALA A 164 -1.01 9.52 15.35
N GLY A 165 -0.89 8.49 16.21
CA GLY A 165 0.25 7.58 16.20
C GLY A 165 0.40 6.82 14.88
N LEU A 166 -0.71 6.32 14.32
CA LEU A 166 -0.74 5.66 13.03
C LEU A 166 -0.28 6.60 11.91
N PHE A 167 -0.77 7.84 11.85
CA PHE A 167 -0.35 8.79 10.81
C PHE A 167 1.12 9.18 10.93
N VAL A 168 1.65 9.32 12.15
CA VAL A 168 3.08 9.50 12.37
C VAL A 168 3.85 8.29 11.86
N ALA A 169 3.42 7.07 12.20
CA ALA A 169 4.06 5.84 11.71
C ALA A 169 4.01 5.72 10.18
N VAL A 170 2.87 6.00 9.56
CA VAL A 170 2.70 6.02 8.09
C VAL A 170 3.64 7.06 7.46
N ALA A 171 3.71 8.27 8.02
CA ALA A 171 4.59 9.31 7.52
C ALA A 171 6.07 8.91 7.60
N LEU A 172 6.50 8.32 8.72
CA LEU A 172 7.89 7.95 8.95
C LEU A 172 8.34 6.66 8.24
N LEU A 173 7.45 5.67 8.14
CA LEU A 173 7.80 4.31 7.66
C LEU A 173 7.35 4.03 6.23
N ALA A 174 6.38 4.77 5.70
CA ALA A 174 5.94 4.62 4.31
C ALA A 174 6.13 5.91 3.51
N GLY A 175 5.54 7.03 3.94
CA GLY A 175 5.52 8.29 3.18
C GLY A 175 6.91 8.87 2.91
N LEU A 176 7.69 9.17 3.96
CA LEU A 176 9.02 9.75 3.84
C LEU A 176 9.99 8.83 3.07
N PRO A 177 10.08 7.52 3.36
CA PRO A 177 10.95 6.61 2.60
C PRO A 177 10.62 6.61 1.10
N TYR A 178 9.35 6.49 0.74
CA TYR A 178 8.89 6.36 -0.64
C TYR A 178 9.07 7.70 -1.40
N LEU A 179 8.80 8.84 -0.76
CA LEU A 179 9.10 10.16 -1.32
C LEU A 179 10.60 10.41 -1.50
N GLU A 180 11.42 9.98 -0.54
CA GLU A 180 12.87 10.09 -0.62
C GLU A 180 13.42 9.27 -1.79
N GLU A 181 12.94 8.04 -1.98
CA GLU A 181 13.32 7.19 -3.11
C GLU A 181 12.96 7.84 -4.45
N LEU A 182 11.71 8.29 -4.60
CA LEU A 182 11.24 8.94 -5.82
C LEU A 182 12.06 10.20 -6.14
N TRP A 183 12.35 11.00 -5.11
CA TRP A 183 13.20 12.18 -5.23
C TRP A 183 14.64 11.81 -5.60
N ARG A 184 15.23 10.79 -4.97
CA ARG A 184 16.58 10.28 -5.28
C ARG A 184 16.67 9.84 -6.73
N CYS A 185 15.70 9.06 -7.21
CA CYS A 185 15.57 8.63 -8.60
C CYS A 185 15.43 9.82 -9.57
N HIS A 186 14.58 10.79 -9.25
CA HIS A 186 14.37 11.96 -10.11
C HIS A 186 15.64 12.81 -10.22
N ARG A 187 16.30 13.05 -9.08
CA ARG A 187 17.55 13.82 -9.00
C ARG A 187 18.66 13.14 -9.78
N TRP A 188 18.79 11.81 -9.69
CA TRP A 188 19.75 11.05 -10.49
C TRP A 188 19.49 11.20 -11.99
N ARG A 189 18.26 10.96 -12.44
CA ARG A 189 17.86 11.12 -13.84
C ARG A 189 18.14 12.52 -14.38
N LYS A 190 17.93 13.56 -13.56
CA LYS A 190 18.25 14.95 -13.95
C LYS A 190 19.75 15.13 -14.19
N ARG A 191 20.60 14.65 -13.28
CA ARG A 191 22.08 14.73 -13.40
C ARG A 191 22.60 14.01 -14.64
N GLU A 192 22.09 12.81 -14.91
CA GLU A 192 22.46 12.03 -16.11
C GLU A 192 22.12 12.79 -17.40
N ARG A 193 20.94 13.42 -17.45
CA ARG A 193 20.53 14.23 -18.62
C ARG A 193 21.42 15.45 -18.80
N GLU A 194 21.75 16.15 -17.72
CA GLU A 194 22.65 17.32 -17.76
C GLU A 194 24.06 16.92 -18.22
N ALA A 195 24.60 15.81 -17.72
CA ALA A 195 25.89 15.28 -18.14
C ALA A 195 25.90 14.91 -19.63
N ALA A 196 24.86 14.23 -20.12
CA ALA A 196 24.73 13.88 -21.53
C ALA A 196 24.64 15.11 -22.45
N LEU A 197 23.89 16.14 -22.04
CA LEU A 197 23.81 17.42 -22.78
C LEU A 197 25.14 18.15 -22.81
N ALA A 198 25.87 18.17 -21.70
CA ALA A 198 27.20 18.78 -21.62
C ALA A 198 28.20 18.05 -22.53
N GLN A 199 28.19 16.71 -22.55
CA GLN A 199 29.02 15.91 -23.44
C GLN A 199 28.69 16.16 -24.91
N ALA A 200 27.40 16.17 -25.28
CA ALA A 200 26.96 16.48 -26.64
C ALA A 200 27.40 17.89 -27.06
N THR A 201 27.32 18.87 -26.16
CA THR A 201 27.76 20.24 -26.42
C THR A 201 29.28 20.34 -26.66
N ARG A 202 30.10 19.62 -25.88
CA ARG A 202 31.56 19.56 -26.08
C ARG A 202 31.91 18.90 -27.42
N ALA A 203 31.26 17.79 -27.75
CA ALA A 203 31.44 17.11 -29.03
C ALA A 203 31.11 18.02 -30.23
N LEU A 204 30.06 18.84 -30.14
CA LEU A 204 29.71 19.82 -31.17
C LEU A 204 30.71 20.98 -31.30
N ARG A 205 31.44 21.31 -30.23
CA ARG A 205 32.45 22.38 -30.23
C ARG A 205 33.82 21.93 -30.74
N GLY A 206 34.03 20.62 -30.93
CA GLY A 206 35.35 20.08 -31.27
C GLY A 206 36.32 20.03 -30.09
N ASP A 207 35.83 20.23 -28.86
CA ASP A 207 36.60 20.09 -27.64
C ASP A 207 36.66 18.60 -27.26
N THR A 208 37.49 17.82 -27.95
CA THR A 208 37.79 16.40 -27.59
C THR A 208 39.08 16.28 -26.81
#